data_AF-A0A017T7D4-F1
#
_entry.id   AF-A0A017T7D4-F1
#
_cell.length_a   1.000
_cell.length_b   1.000
_cell.length_c   1.000
_cell.angle_alpha   90.00
_cell.angle_beta   90.00
_cell.angle_gamma   90.00
#
_symmetry.space_group_name_H-M   'P 1'
#
loop_
_entity.id
_entity.type
_entity.pdbx_description
1 polymer ?
#
loop_
_entity_poly.entity_id
_entity_poly.type
_entity_poly.pdbx_seq_one_letter_code
_entity_poly.pdbx_strand_id
1 'polypeptide(L)' 'MAKAQAAEQKAQDAPDDAARARALREAAHQWDRAAAREAPGKRRTEYEGNAARNRGLADGAAPPESEEGDDEPVDPRLLN' A
#
# COMPACT_ATOMS: atom_id res chain seq x y z
N MET A 1 -4.53 -6.21 -14.53
CA MET A 1 -5.54 -5.89 -13.50
C MET A 1 -5.70 -7.05 -12.53
N ALA A 2 -6.49 -8.08 -12.86
CA ALA A 2 -6.86 -9.16 -11.93
C ALA A 2 -5.68 -9.83 -11.22
N LYS A 3 -4.55 -10.06 -11.91
CA LYS A 3 -3.34 -10.64 -11.29
C LYS A 3 -2.66 -9.72 -10.28
N ALA A 4 -2.71 -8.40 -10.48
CA ALA A 4 -2.12 -7.44 -9.56
C ALA A 4 -2.97 -7.34 -8.29
N GLN A 5 -4.29 -7.22 -8.46
CA GLN A 5 -5.24 -7.22 -7.34
C GLN A 5 -5.22 -8.54 -6.55
N ALA A 6 -5.08 -9.68 -7.22
CA ALA A 6 -4.95 -10.96 -6.53
C ALA A 6 -3.67 -11.06 -5.69
N ALA A 7 -2.57 -10.47 -6.14
CA ALA A 7 -1.32 -10.41 -5.37
C ALA A 7 -1.43 -9.44 -4.18
N GLU A 8 -2.16 -8.34 -4.31
CA GLU A 8 -2.48 -7.45 -3.18
C GLU A 8 -3.36 -8.15 -2.14
N GLN A 9 -4.40 -8.86 -2.59
CA GLN A 9 -5.25 -9.63 -1.69
C GLN A 9 -4.43 -10.69 -0.95
N LYS A 10 -3.56 -11.41 -1.66
CA LYS A 10 -2.63 -12.38 -1.06
C LYS A 10 -1.70 -11.72 -0.03
N ALA A 11 -1.29 -10.47 -0.24
CA ALA A 11 -0.49 -9.74 0.73
C ALA A 11 -1.28 -9.36 1.99
N GLN A 12 -2.59 -9.06 1.85
CA GLN A 12 -3.48 -8.80 2.98
C GLN A 12 -3.75 -10.07 3.79
N ASP A 13 -3.91 -11.20 3.11
CA ASP A 13 -4.17 -12.51 3.73
C ASP A 13 -2.89 -13.23 4.22
N ALA A 14 -1.72 -12.62 4.04
CA ALA A 14 -0.44 -13.23 4.40
C ALA A 14 -0.27 -13.30 5.94
N PRO A 15 0.11 -14.45 6.50
CA PRO A 15 0.22 -14.63 7.95
C PRO A 15 1.46 -13.96 8.57
N ASP A 16 2.50 -13.71 7.76
CA ASP A 16 3.79 -13.18 8.22
C ASP A 16 4.26 -12.01 7.35
N ASP A 17 4.98 -11.06 7.93
CA ASP A 17 5.49 -9.87 7.22
C ASP A 17 6.41 -10.24 6.04
N ALA A 18 7.19 -11.30 6.15
CA ALA A 18 8.03 -11.77 5.05
C ALA A 18 7.20 -12.29 3.85
N ALA A 19 6.08 -12.97 4.13
CA ALA A 19 5.16 -13.44 3.10
C ALA A 19 4.39 -12.26 2.49
N ARG A 20 3.95 -11.31 3.32
CA ARG A 20 3.31 -10.06 2.91
C ARG A 20 4.22 -9.24 2.00
N ALA A 21 5.46 -9.01 2.40
CA ALA A 21 6.44 -8.26 1.61
C ALA A 21 6.74 -8.92 0.25
N ARG A 22 6.81 -10.25 0.20
CA ARG A 22 6.95 -10.98 -1.08
C ARG A 22 5.72 -10.78 -1.98
N ALA A 23 4.52 -10.93 -1.44
CA ALA A 23 3.28 -10.73 -2.18
C ALA A 23 3.11 -9.28 -2.67
N LEU A 24 3.50 -8.28 -1.86
CA LEU A 24 3.51 -6.87 -2.24
C LEU A 24 4.50 -6.57 -3.38
N ARG A 25 5.71 -7.14 -3.35
CA ARG A 25 6.66 -7.04 -4.48
C ARG A 25 6.09 -7.66 -5.75
N GLU A 26 5.48 -8.83 -5.65
CA GLU A 26 4.79 -9.47 -6.79
C GLU A 26 3.66 -8.57 -7.33
N ALA A 27 2.85 -7.99 -6.45
CA ALA A 27 1.78 -7.07 -6.83
C ALA A 27 2.32 -5.84 -7.56
N ALA A 28 3.40 -5.23 -7.05
CA ALA A 28 4.05 -4.10 -7.69
C ALA A 28 4.51 -4.42 -9.11
N HIS A 29 5.15 -5.57 -9.32
CA HIS A 29 5.58 -6.00 -10.65
C HIS A 29 4.41 -6.21 -11.61
N GLN A 30 3.27 -6.72 -11.12
CA GLN A 30 2.08 -6.89 -11.96
C GLN A 30 1.43 -5.55 -12.31
N TRP A 31 1.46 -4.57 -11.40
CA TRP A 31 1.01 -3.21 -11.66
C TRP A 31 1.91 -2.49 -12.66
N ASP A 32 3.22 -2.58 -12.54
CA ASP A 32 4.17 -2.02 -13.52
C ASP A 32 3.96 -2.65 -14.91
N ARG A 33 3.74 -3.97 -14.98
CA ARG A 33 3.43 -4.65 -16.24
C ARG A 33 2.09 -4.22 -16.83
N ALA A 34 1.10 -3.92 -15.98
CA ALA A 34 -0.18 -3.38 -16.43
C ALA A 34 -0.01 -1.95 -16.97
N ALA A 35 0.70 -1.09 -16.24
CA ALA A 35 1.03 0.27 -16.66
C ALA A 35 1.74 0.30 -18.02
N ALA A 36 2.71 -0.59 -18.23
CA ALA A 36 3.46 -0.69 -19.49
C ALA A 36 2.59 -1.12 -20.69
N ARG A 37 1.44 -1.76 -20.45
CA ARG A 37 0.51 -2.21 -21.50
C ARG A 37 -0.60 -1.20 -21.78
N GLU A 38 -0.89 -0.32 -20.82
CA GLU A 38 -1.89 0.72 -21.01
C GLU A 38 -1.36 1.85 -21.87
N ALA A 39 -2.27 2.45 -22.64
CA ALA A 39 -2.01 3.73 -23.28
C ALA A 39 -1.68 4.79 -22.20
N PRO A 40 -0.81 5.76 -22.50
CA PRO A 40 -0.55 6.87 -21.60
C PRO A 40 -1.86 7.58 -21.25
N GLY A 41 -2.13 7.73 -19.95
CA GLY A 41 -3.37 8.28 -19.44
C GLY A 41 -3.57 7.97 -17.96
N LYS A 42 -4.70 8.41 -17.41
CA LYS A 42 -5.02 8.33 -15.96
C LYS A 42 -4.81 6.94 -15.37
N ARG A 43 -5.21 5.88 -16.09
CA ARG A 43 -5.07 4.48 -15.65
C ARG A 43 -3.61 4.05 -15.52
N ARG A 44 -2.75 4.47 -16.43
CA ARG A 44 -1.32 4.18 -16.36
C ARG A 44 -0.71 4.81 -15.10
N THR A 45 -1.04 6.07 -14.83
CA THR A 45 -0.59 6.77 -13.61
C THR A 45 -1.09 6.09 -12.33
N GLU A 46 -2.35 5.63 -12.32
CA GLU A 46 -2.90 4.86 -11.19
C GLU A 46 -2.13 3.55 -10.98
N TYR A 47 -1.78 2.83 -12.05
CA TYR A 47 -1.03 1.57 -11.94
C TYR A 47 0.41 1.79 -11.51
N GLU A 48 1.07 2.83 -12.02
CA GLU A 48 2.41 3.23 -11.55
C GLU A 48 2.38 3.62 -10.07
N GLY A 49 1.34 4.35 -9.62
CA GLY A 49 1.13 4.70 -8.22
C GLY A 49 0.93 3.48 -7.32
N ASN A 50 0.11 2.52 -7.75
CA ASN A 50 -0.10 1.27 -7.02
C ASN A 50 1.20 0.44 -6.94
N ALA A 51 1.99 0.41 -8.02
CA ALA A 51 3.27 -0.28 -8.04
C ALA A 51 4.29 0.34 -7.06
N ALA A 52 4.35 1.68 -7.01
CA ALA A 52 5.20 2.40 -6.07
C ALA A 52 4.77 2.20 -4.61
N ARG A 53 3.46 2.28 -4.33
CA ARG A 53 2.90 2.04 -3.00
C ARG A 53 3.23 0.64 -2.50
N ASN A 54 3.01 -0.39 -3.31
CA ASN A 54 3.27 -1.76 -2.90
C ASN A 54 4.76 -2.04 -2.69
N ARG A 55 5.65 -1.41 -3.45
CA ARG A 55 7.09 -1.44 -3.19
C ARG A 55 7.41 -0.84 -1.82
N GLY A 56 6.92 0.37 -1.54
CA GLY A 56 7.12 1.01 -0.24
C GLY A 56 6.66 0.11 0.92
N LEU A 57 5.44 -0.42 0.83
CA LEU A 57 4.91 -1.34 1.85
C LEU A 57 5.76 -2.62 2.00
N ALA A 58 6.35 -3.13 0.92
CA ALA A 58 7.17 -4.33 0.96
C ALA A 58 8.57 -4.10 1.56
N ASP A 59 9.10 -2.89 1.40
CA ASP A 59 10.38 -2.48 1.97
C ASP A 59 10.26 -2.08 3.45
N GLY A 60 9.05 -2.22 4.03
CA GLY A 60 8.77 -1.87 5.41
C GLY A 60 8.58 -0.37 5.62
N ALA A 61 8.43 0.42 4.56
CA ALA A 61 7.88 1.75 4.70
C ALA A 61 6.44 1.56 5.20
N ALA A 62 6.18 2.01 6.43
CA ALA A 62 4.82 2.13 6.94
C ALA A 62 4.00 2.82 5.85
N PRO A 63 2.74 2.40 5.59
CA PRO A 63 1.84 3.24 4.81
C PRO A 63 1.95 4.66 5.40
N PRO A 64 1.96 5.74 4.57
CA PRO A 64 1.86 7.07 5.12
C PRO A 64 0.65 7.02 6.05
N GLU A 65 0.91 7.17 7.35
CA GLU A 65 -0.12 7.20 8.36
C GLU A 65 -1.09 8.26 7.84
N SER A 66 -2.30 7.83 7.48
CA SER A 66 -3.43 8.73 7.60
C SER A 66 -3.30 9.30 9.00
N GLU A 67 -3.08 10.60 9.14
CA GLU A 67 -3.03 11.30 10.41
C GLU A 67 -4.38 11.11 11.12
N GLU A 68 -4.60 9.95 11.72
CA GLU A 68 -5.69 9.66 12.63
C GLU A 68 -5.23 10.13 14.00
N GLY A 69 -5.38 11.45 14.18
CA GLY A 69 -5.67 12.10 15.46
C GLY A 69 -4.76 11.77 16.64
N ASP A 70 -3.72 12.58 16.80
CA ASP A 70 -3.27 13.02 18.12
C ASP A 70 -4.40 13.92 18.70
N ASP A 71 -5.46 13.31 19.23
CA ASP A 71 -6.46 14.00 20.06
C ASP A 71 -6.75 13.09 21.25
N GLU A 72 -5.75 13.00 22.15
CA GLU A 72 -6.05 12.69 23.53
C GLU A 72 -6.61 14.00 24.13
N PRO A 73 -7.92 14.11 24.45
CA PRO A 73 -8.42 15.29 25.09
C PRO A 73 -7.79 15.35 26.48
N VAL A 74 -6.82 16.26 26.65
CA VAL A 74 -6.22 16.61 27.94
C VAL A 74 -7.36 16.97 28.89
N ASP A 75 -7.69 16.08 29.82
CA ASP A 75 -8.81 16.27 30.74
C ASP A 75 -8.45 17.42 31.72
N PRO A 76 -9.17 18.55 31.71
CA PRO A 76 -8.80 19.76 32.46
C PRO A 76 -8.90 19.62 33.98
N ARG A 77 -9.29 18.44 34.51
CA ARG A 77 -9.37 18.16 35.94
C ARG A 77 -8.02 17.96 36.64
N LEU A 78 -6.92 17.89 35.89
CA LEU A 78 -5.56 17.75 36.44
C LEU A 78 -4.86 19.09 36.73
N LEU A 79 -5.55 20.22 36.52
CA LEU A 79 -4.96 21.57 36.62
C LEU A 79 -5.47 22.42 37.79
N ASN A 80 -6.14 21.81 38.79
CA ASN A 80 -6.54 22.50 40.02
C ASN A 80 -5.97 21.83 41.27
#